data_AF-A0A917VZX2-F1
#
_entry.id   AF-A0A917VZX2-F1
#
_cell.length_a   1.000
_cell.length_b   1.000
_cell.length_c   1.000
_cell.angle_alpha   90.00
_cell.angle_beta   90.00
_cell.angle_gamma   90.00
#
_symmetry.space_group_name_H-M   'P 1'
#
loop_
_entity.id
_entity.type
_entity.pdbx_description
1 polymer ?
#
loop_
_entity_poly.entity_id
_entity_poly.type
_entity_poly.pdbx_seq_one_letter_code
_entity_poly.pdbx_strand_id
1 'polypeptide(L)'
;MAERKPAGTDFESWVDRKIREATERGEFENLPGAGKPLPGAGNSYHDENAWLRDYLRREGVSGDVMLPPSLLLRRDAERLPETVREADSEEEVRATVAELNRRIVDWLRMPAGPQVPIAPVDADEIVREWREEKSRAQHPAVPDTSRLPDDAQRASAGVFRWRRIFRGR
;
A
#
# COMPACT_ATOMS: atom_id res chain seq x y z
N MET A 1 48.88 -48.05 15.51
CA MET A 1 47.81 -47.95 16.53
C MET A 1 46.78 -46.97 15.98
N ALA A 2 45.51 -47.34 15.90
CA ALA A 2 44.47 -46.45 15.38
C ALA A 2 44.00 -45.52 16.51
N GLU A 3 44.21 -44.22 16.34
CA GLU A 3 43.75 -43.19 17.27
C GLU A 3 42.22 -43.22 17.35
N ARG A 4 41.68 -43.40 18.55
CA ARG A 4 40.24 -43.54 18.78
C ARG A 4 39.67 -42.17 19.14
N LYS A 5 38.59 -41.77 18.45
CA LYS A 5 37.90 -40.49 18.64
C LYS A 5 37.67 -40.20 20.14
N PRO A 6 38.06 -39.01 20.66
CA PRO A 6 37.90 -38.65 22.07
C PRO A 6 36.41 -38.61 22.45
N ALA A 7 36.09 -39.04 23.67
CA ALA A 7 34.73 -39.04 24.19
C ALA A 7 34.23 -37.60 24.39
N GLY A 8 33.06 -37.27 23.82
CA GLY A 8 32.46 -35.92 23.87
C GLY A 8 32.43 -35.18 22.53
N THR A 9 33.05 -35.73 21.48
CA THR A 9 32.91 -35.19 20.12
C THR A 9 31.70 -35.84 19.44
N ASP A 10 30.62 -35.09 19.27
CA ASP A 10 29.44 -35.58 18.55
C ASP A 10 29.76 -35.80 17.05
N PHE A 11 28.89 -36.52 16.34
CA PHE A 11 28.94 -36.52 14.87
C PHE A 11 28.33 -35.22 14.33
N GLU A 12 28.81 -34.76 13.19
CA GLU A 12 28.23 -33.60 12.49
C GLU A 12 26.72 -33.81 12.33
N SER A 13 25.90 -32.84 12.74
CA SER A 13 24.46 -32.96 12.57
C SER A 13 24.11 -32.96 11.09
N TRP A 14 22.94 -33.51 10.73
CA TRP A 14 22.49 -33.49 9.34
C TRP A 14 22.42 -32.05 8.78
N VAL A 15 22.07 -31.07 9.63
CA VAL A 15 22.01 -29.64 9.26
C VAL A 15 23.42 -29.08 9.04
N ASP A 16 24.36 -29.35 9.96
CA ASP A 16 25.74 -28.87 9.83
C ASP A 16 26.41 -29.43 8.58
N ARG A 17 26.18 -30.71 8.28
CA ARG A 17 26.66 -31.36 7.06
C ARG A 17 26.11 -30.66 5.82
N LYS A 18 24.83 -30.29 5.82
CA LYS A 18 24.21 -29.57 4.69
C LYS A 18 24.80 -28.17 4.50
N ILE A 19 25.07 -27.46 5.59
CA ILE A 19 25.73 -26.14 5.55
C ILE A 19 27.15 -26.28 4.99
N ARG A 20 27.94 -27.24 5.48
CA ARG A 20 29.30 -27.49 4.99
C ARG A 20 29.31 -27.86 3.51
N GLU A 21 28.46 -28.80 3.09
CA GLU A 21 28.31 -29.19 1.68
C GLU A 21 27.92 -28.00 0.79
N ALA A 22 27.06 -27.08 1.27
CA ALA A 22 26.68 -25.85 0.55
C ALA A 22 27.82 -24.85 0.45
N THR A 23 28.59 -24.67 1.52
CA THR A 23 29.80 -23.84 1.53
C THR A 23 30.86 -24.37 0.58
N GLU A 24 31.15 -25.68 0.62
CA GLU A 24 32.13 -26.33 -0.29
C GLU A 24 31.74 -26.18 -1.77
N ARG A 25 30.44 -26.13 -2.07
CA ARG A 25 29.91 -25.89 -3.42
C ARG A 25 29.87 -24.41 -3.81
N GLY A 26 30.25 -23.51 -2.91
CA GLY A 26 30.25 -22.07 -3.16
C GLY A 26 28.86 -21.44 -3.25
N GLU A 27 27.81 -22.09 -2.71
CA GLU A 27 26.43 -21.55 -2.77
C GLU A 27 26.29 -20.19 -2.04
N PHE A 28 27.25 -19.84 -1.18
CA PHE A 28 27.29 -18.58 -0.45
C PHE A 28 28.25 -17.51 -1.03
N GLU A 29 29.03 -17.83 -2.07
CA GLU A 29 30.08 -16.93 -2.62
C GLU A 29 29.53 -15.71 -3.37
N ASN A 30 28.35 -15.82 -3.98
CA ASN A 30 27.74 -14.75 -4.80
C ASN A 30 26.36 -14.33 -4.28
N LEU A 31 26.20 -14.24 -2.97
CA LEU A 31 24.94 -13.79 -2.39
C LEU A 31 24.73 -12.30 -2.67
N PRO A 32 23.50 -11.88 -3.02
CA PRO A 32 23.15 -10.48 -3.11
C PRO A 32 23.32 -9.80 -1.75
N GLY A 33 24.37 -8.98 -1.62
CA GLY A 33 24.71 -8.29 -0.37
C GLY A 33 25.97 -8.80 0.33
N ALA A 34 26.63 -9.84 -0.21
CA ALA A 34 27.91 -10.32 0.33
C ALA A 34 28.94 -9.18 0.41
N GLY A 35 29.58 -9.03 1.58
CA GLY A 35 30.57 -7.98 1.86
C GLY A 35 30.02 -6.56 1.95
N LYS A 36 28.71 -6.34 1.76
CA LYS A 36 28.07 -5.02 1.93
C LYS A 36 27.59 -4.85 3.38
N PRO A 37 27.59 -3.63 3.93
CA PRO A 37 26.98 -3.37 5.23
C PRO A 37 25.50 -3.75 5.20
N LEU A 38 25.00 -4.31 6.32
CA LEU A 38 23.59 -4.63 6.45
C LEU A 38 22.77 -3.33 6.28
N PRO A 39 21.72 -3.32 5.44
CA PRO A 39 20.86 -2.16 5.29
C PRO A 39 20.26 -1.76 6.65
N GLY A 40 20.49 -0.53 7.09
CA GLY A 40 20.02 -0.04 8.40
C GLY A 40 20.92 -0.37 9.60
N ALA A 41 22.11 -0.96 9.38
CA ALA A 41 23.10 -1.12 10.44
C ALA A 41 23.49 0.24 11.06
N GLY A 42 23.37 0.36 12.39
CA GLY A 42 23.65 1.59 13.13
C GLY A 42 22.42 2.45 13.47
N ASN A 43 21.21 2.04 13.06
CA ASN A 43 19.99 2.70 13.50
C ASN A 43 19.61 2.20 14.91
N SER A 44 19.59 3.09 15.91
CA SER A 44 19.32 2.72 17.31
C SER A 44 17.91 2.18 17.55
N TYR A 45 17.00 2.39 16.60
CA TYR A 45 15.70 1.73 16.55
C TYR A 45 15.83 0.42 15.78
N HIS A 46 16.12 -0.66 16.50
CA HIS A 46 16.03 -2.02 15.95
C HIS A 46 14.55 -2.33 15.68
N ASP A 47 14.14 -2.15 14.44
CA ASP A 47 12.84 -2.59 13.99
C ASP A 47 12.89 -4.10 13.69
N GLU A 48 12.37 -4.90 14.61
CA GLU A 48 12.33 -6.36 14.52
C GLU A 48 11.64 -6.87 13.24
N ASN A 49 10.75 -6.05 12.66
CA ASN A 49 10.00 -6.36 11.45
C ASN A 49 10.67 -5.83 10.17
N ALA A 50 11.88 -5.28 10.23
CA ALA A 50 12.57 -4.72 9.07
C ALA A 50 12.77 -5.75 7.94
N TRP A 51 13.19 -6.97 8.30
CA TRP A 51 13.37 -8.07 7.35
C TRP A 51 12.03 -8.50 6.71
N LEU A 52 10.95 -8.50 7.49
CA LEU A 52 9.62 -8.88 7.02
C LEU A 52 9.05 -7.84 6.06
N ARG A 53 9.22 -6.55 6.36
CA ARG A 53 8.82 -5.47 5.43
C ARG A 53 9.63 -5.48 4.13
N ASP A 54 10.92 -5.79 4.22
CA ASP A 54 11.77 -5.96 3.03
C ASP A 54 11.32 -7.17 2.20
N TYR A 55 11.01 -8.29 2.84
CA TYR A 55 10.45 -9.48 2.20
C TYR A 55 9.11 -9.18 1.51
N LEU A 56 8.14 -8.58 2.23
CA LEU A 56 6.84 -8.22 1.64
C LEU A 56 6.99 -7.29 0.43
N ARG A 57 7.91 -6.32 0.50
CA ARG A 57 8.23 -5.43 -0.62
C ARG A 57 8.80 -6.19 -1.81
N ARG A 58 9.71 -7.15 -1.59
CA ARG A 58 10.31 -7.98 -2.64
C ARG A 58 9.28 -8.87 -3.33
N GLU A 59 8.37 -9.45 -2.55
CA GLU A 59 7.30 -10.32 -3.06
C GLU A 59 6.10 -9.55 -3.63
N GLY A 60 6.14 -8.21 -3.61
CA GLY A 60 5.03 -7.37 -4.09
C GLY A 60 3.76 -7.50 -3.24
N VAL A 61 3.87 -8.03 -2.02
CA VAL A 61 2.75 -8.16 -1.09
C VAL A 61 2.48 -6.81 -0.45
N SER A 62 1.23 -6.35 -0.51
CA SER A 62 0.86 -5.07 0.10
C SER A 62 1.10 -5.10 1.61
N GLY A 63 1.59 -3.98 2.16
CA GLY A 63 1.80 -3.82 3.60
C GLY A 63 0.50 -3.87 4.42
N ASP A 64 -0.67 -3.87 3.77
CA ASP A 64 -1.98 -3.98 4.42
C ASP A 64 -2.15 -5.29 5.20
N VAL A 65 -1.44 -6.35 4.82
CA VAL A 65 -1.43 -7.64 5.54
C VAL A 65 -0.92 -7.49 6.97
N MET A 66 -0.12 -6.46 7.24
CA MET A 66 0.43 -6.17 8.56
C MET A 66 -0.42 -5.20 9.38
N LEU A 67 -1.49 -4.64 8.81
CA LEU A 67 -2.31 -3.68 9.54
C LEU A 67 -3.11 -4.39 10.64
N PRO A 68 -3.19 -3.82 11.86
CA PRO A 68 -4.16 -4.22 12.85
C PRO A 68 -5.59 -4.18 12.26
N PRO A 69 -6.51 -5.04 12.75
CA PRO A 69 -7.87 -5.13 12.21
C PRO A 69 -8.59 -3.78 12.11
N SER A 70 -8.41 -2.88 13.09
CA SER A 70 -9.03 -1.54 13.08
C SER A 70 -8.54 -0.66 11.93
N LEU A 71 -7.24 -0.65 11.64
CA LEU A 71 -6.69 0.13 10.52
C LEU A 71 -7.09 -0.45 9.18
N LEU A 72 -7.17 -1.79 9.07
CA LEU A 72 -7.66 -2.45 7.87
C LEU A 72 -9.11 -2.08 7.58
N LEU A 73 -10.00 -2.16 8.58
CA LEU A 73 -11.42 -1.81 8.42
C LEU A 73 -11.63 -0.34 8.06
N ARG A 74 -10.86 0.58 8.67
CA ARG A 74 -10.92 2.00 8.32
C ARG A 74 -10.54 2.23 6.86
N ARG A 75 -9.42 1.64 6.43
CA ARG A 75 -8.92 1.76 5.05
C ARG A 75 -9.90 1.13 4.05
N ASP A 76 -10.49 -0.02 4.38
CA ASP A 76 -11.50 -0.66 3.53
C ASP A 76 -12.76 0.22 3.40
N ALA A 77 -13.18 0.91 4.47
CA ALA A 77 -14.28 1.88 4.41
C ALA A 77 -13.91 3.11 3.57
N GLU A 78 -12.70 3.65 3.71
CA GLU A 78 -12.21 4.78 2.90
C GLU A 78 -12.09 4.44 1.41
N ARG A 79 -11.82 3.16 1.08
CA ARG A 79 -11.67 2.67 -0.31
C ARG A 79 -12.93 2.02 -0.88
N LEU A 80 -14.02 2.06 -0.13
CA LEU A 80 -15.25 1.43 -0.55
C LEU A 80 -15.77 2.01 -1.88
N PRO A 81 -15.77 3.34 -2.10
CA PRO A 81 -16.19 3.92 -3.38
C PRO A 81 -15.37 3.39 -4.57
N GLU A 82 -14.05 3.25 -4.41
CA GLU A 82 -13.17 2.68 -5.43
C GLU A 82 -13.47 1.21 -5.70
N THR A 83 -13.76 0.46 -4.64
CA THR A 83 -14.01 -0.98 -4.72
C THR A 83 -15.32 -1.27 -5.46
N VAL A 84 -16.37 -0.47 -5.19
CA VAL A 84 -17.68 -0.67 -5.82
C VAL A 84 -17.79 -0.04 -7.21
N ARG A 85 -16.82 0.77 -7.64
CA ARG A 85 -16.84 1.48 -8.92
C ARG A 85 -17.05 0.56 -10.12
N GLU A 86 -16.38 -0.60 -10.11
CA GLU A 86 -16.46 -1.60 -11.18
C GLU A 86 -17.66 -2.55 -11.04
N ALA A 87 -18.49 -2.40 -10.01
CA ALA A 87 -19.65 -3.26 -9.82
C ALA A 87 -20.66 -3.12 -10.97
N ASP A 88 -21.22 -4.24 -11.39
CA ASP A 88 -22.14 -4.30 -12.53
C ASP A 88 -23.57 -3.93 -12.11
N SER A 89 -23.93 -4.19 -10.85
CA SER A 89 -25.29 -4.03 -10.32
C SER A 89 -25.33 -3.36 -8.94
N GLU A 90 -26.46 -2.74 -8.62
CA GLU A 90 -26.69 -2.21 -7.27
C GLU A 90 -26.67 -3.32 -6.19
N GLU A 91 -27.15 -4.51 -6.52
CA GLU A 91 -27.15 -5.65 -5.61
C GLU A 91 -25.72 -6.01 -5.18
N GLU A 92 -24.78 -5.99 -6.11
CA GLU A 92 -23.35 -6.22 -5.85
C GLU A 92 -22.73 -5.12 -4.98
N VAL A 93 -23.08 -3.84 -5.23
CA VAL A 93 -22.68 -2.73 -4.36
C VAL A 93 -23.18 -2.94 -2.94
N ARG A 94 -24.48 -3.24 -2.78
CA ARG A 94 -25.10 -3.47 -1.47
C ARG A 94 -24.51 -4.67 -0.76
N ALA A 95 -24.23 -5.75 -1.48
CA ALA A 95 -23.57 -6.94 -0.93
C ALA A 95 -22.17 -6.62 -0.40
N THR A 96 -21.39 -5.82 -1.16
CA THR A 96 -20.04 -5.39 -0.77
C THR A 96 -20.08 -4.52 0.50
N VAL A 97 -21.00 -3.56 0.56
CA VAL A 97 -21.22 -2.72 1.76
C VAL A 97 -21.66 -3.58 2.95
N ALA A 98 -22.58 -4.52 2.75
CA ALA A 98 -23.07 -5.41 3.80
C ALA A 98 -21.96 -6.29 4.38
N GLU A 99 -21.08 -6.80 3.51
CA GLU A 99 -19.91 -7.59 3.92
C GLU A 99 -18.96 -6.77 4.82
N LEU A 100 -18.62 -5.55 4.38
CA LEU A 100 -17.78 -4.66 5.17
C LEU A 100 -18.45 -4.31 6.51
N ASN A 101 -19.74 -3.98 6.49
CA ASN A 101 -20.49 -3.65 7.71
C ASN A 101 -20.55 -4.81 8.69
N ARG A 102 -20.68 -6.05 8.21
CA ARG A 102 -20.61 -7.24 9.05
C ARG A 102 -19.26 -7.33 9.77
N ARG A 103 -18.15 -7.16 9.03
CA ARG A 103 -16.79 -7.16 9.60
C ARG A 103 -16.59 -6.02 10.62
N ILE A 104 -17.14 -4.83 10.34
CA ILE A 104 -17.10 -3.68 11.27
C ILE A 104 -17.86 -4.02 12.55
N VAL A 105 -19.08 -4.54 12.45
CA VAL A 105 -19.91 -4.90 13.61
C VAL A 105 -19.25 -6.00 14.43
N ASP A 106 -18.65 -7.01 13.80
CA ASP A 106 -17.93 -8.08 14.49
C ASP A 106 -16.72 -7.54 15.26
N TRP A 107 -15.97 -6.61 14.68
CA TRP A 107 -14.88 -5.94 15.40
C TRP A 107 -15.39 -5.06 16.53
N LEU A 108 -16.49 -4.32 16.35
CA LEU A 108 -17.08 -3.48 17.39
C LEU A 108 -17.56 -4.29 18.61
N ARG A 109 -17.93 -5.56 18.42
CA ARG A 109 -18.27 -6.47 19.54
C ARG A 109 -17.05 -6.85 20.38
N MET A 110 -15.88 -6.96 19.76
CA MET A 110 -14.63 -7.35 20.43
C MET A 110 -13.44 -6.58 19.82
N PRO A 111 -13.27 -5.30 20.17
CA PRO A 111 -12.26 -4.45 19.54
C PRO A 111 -10.86 -4.89 19.96
N ALA A 112 -10.00 -5.13 18.96
CA ALA A 112 -8.60 -5.44 19.13
C ALA A 112 -7.72 -4.41 18.41
N GLY A 113 -6.60 -4.05 19.03
CA GLY A 113 -5.62 -3.11 18.49
C GLY A 113 -5.92 -1.64 18.80
N PRO A 114 -5.35 -0.71 18.00
CA PRO A 114 -5.54 0.72 18.17
C PRO A 114 -7.02 1.13 18.08
N GLN A 115 -7.43 2.06 18.95
CA GLN A 115 -8.78 2.60 18.98
C GLN A 115 -8.94 3.67 17.91
N VAL A 116 -9.75 3.38 16.91
CA VAL A 116 -9.95 4.21 15.72
C VAL A 116 -11.46 4.39 15.54
N PRO A 117 -11.94 5.60 15.21
CA PRO A 117 -13.36 5.79 14.94
C PRO A 117 -13.73 5.08 13.63
N ILE A 118 -14.60 4.07 13.75
CA ILE A 118 -15.11 3.24 12.66
C ILE A 118 -16.60 3.00 12.94
N ALA A 119 -17.44 3.18 11.93
CA ALA A 119 -18.88 2.93 12.00
C ALA A 119 -19.33 2.20 10.74
N PRO A 120 -20.44 1.42 10.80
CA PRO A 120 -21.05 0.87 9.60
C PRO A 120 -21.36 1.96 8.58
N VAL A 121 -21.10 1.67 7.31
CA VAL A 121 -21.30 2.56 6.17
C VAL A 121 -22.76 2.48 5.69
N ASP A 122 -23.33 3.60 5.30
CA ASP A 122 -24.68 3.66 4.72
C ASP A 122 -24.65 3.13 3.27
N ALA A 123 -25.38 2.04 3.02
CA ALA A 123 -25.45 1.43 1.70
C ALA A 123 -26.19 2.30 0.68
N ASP A 124 -27.19 3.08 1.11
CA ASP A 124 -27.96 3.93 0.20
C ASP A 124 -27.13 5.12 -0.30
N GLU A 125 -26.26 5.66 0.54
CA GLU A 125 -25.30 6.70 0.17
C GLU A 125 -24.32 6.19 -0.88
N ILE A 126 -23.69 5.04 -0.65
CA ILE A 126 -22.72 4.46 -1.59
C ILE A 126 -23.37 4.10 -2.94
N VAL A 127 -24.59 3.56 -2.92
CA VAL A 127 -25.34 3.25 -4.15
C VAL A 127 -25.65 4.52 -4.93
N ARG A 128 -26.03 5.61 -4.27
CA ARG A 128 -26.29 6.89 -4.92
C ARG A 128 -25.03 7.41 -5.61
N GLU A 129 -23.90 7.45 -4.91
CA GLU A 129 -22.61 7.90 -5.46
C GLU A 129 -22.18 7.03 -6.64
N TRP A 130 -22.26 5.70 -6.51
CA TRP A 130 -21.95 4.76 -7.59
C TRP A 130 -22.82 4.99 -8.85
N ARG A 131 -24.14 5.20 -8.69
CA ARG A 131 -25.03 5.51 -9.82
C ARG A 131 -24.65 6.82 -10.50
N GLU A 132 -24.31 7.85 -9.72
CA GLU A 132 -23.87 9.14 -10.25
C GLU A 132 -22.58 9.00 -11.05
N GLU A 133 -21.58 8.28 -10.53
CA GLU A 133 -20.33 7.99 -11.26
C GLU A 133 -20.59 7.19 -12.55
N LYS A 134 -21.41 6.14 -12.48
CA LYS A 134 -21.75 5.29 -13.64
C LYS A 134 -22.50 6.09 -14.72
N SER A 135 -23.41 6.98 -14.33
CA SER A 135 -24.13 7.85 -15.26
C SER A 135 -23.21 8.86 -15.95
N ARG A 136 -22.23 9.41 -15.23
CA ARG A 136 -21.20 10.32 -15.75
C ARG A 136 -20.25 9.62 -16.73
N ALA A 137 -19.88 8.37 -16.45
CA ALA A 137 -19.07 7.57 -17.36
C ALA A 137 -19.82 7.25 -18.67
N GLN A 138 -21.13 7.01 -18.59
CA GLN A 138 -21.97 6.76 -19.78
C GLN A 138 -22.27 8.02 -20.60
N HIS A 139 -22.35 9.18 -19.96
CA HIS A 139 -22.53 10.48 -20.62
C HIS A 139 -21.27 11.32 -20.43
N PRO A 140 -20.18 11.06 -21.18
CA PRO A 140 -19.03 11.95 -21.17
C PRO A 140 -19.54 13.34 -21.58
N ALA A 141 -19.39 14.32 -20.69
CA ALA A 141 -19.79 15.68 -20.97
C ALA A 141 -19.12 16.12 -22.27
N VAL A 142 -19.92 16.29 -23.33
CA VAL A 142 -19.44 16.88 -24.57
C VAL A 142 -18.97 18.28 -24.18
N PRO A 143 -17.68 18.63 -24.34
CA PRO A 143 -17.23 19.96 -24.02
C PRO A 143 -18.03 20.93 -24.88
N ASP A 144 -18.72 21.85 -24.20
CA ASP A 144 -19.51 22.89 -24.84
C ASP A 144 -18.57 23.86 -25.56
N THR A 145 -18.21 23.52 -26.81
CA THR A 145 -17.34 24.33 -27.67
C THR A 145 -17.99 25.62 -28.12
N SER A 146 -19.24 25.91 -27.71
CA SER A 146 -19.92 27.18 -28.02
C SER A 146 -19.46 28.36 -27.14
N ARG A 147 -18.65 28.10 -26.09
CA ARG A 147 -18.04 29.12 -25.22
C ARG A 147 -16.56 29.40 -25.51
N LEU A 148 -16.18 29.55 -26.79
CA LEU A 148 -14.92 30.23 -27.08
C LEU A 148 -15.07 31.71 -26.66
N PRO A 149 -14.19 32.26 -25.80
CA PRO A 149 -14.23 33.68 -25.47
C PRO A 149 -13.91 34.52 -26.72
N ASP A 150 -14.71 35.55 -26.96
CA ASP A 150 -14.53 36.61 -27.97
C ASP A 150 -13.23 37.45 -27.82
N ASP A 151 -12.31 37.03 -26.94
CA ASP A 151 -11.14 37.82 -26.54
C ASP A 151 -10.00 37.84 -27.57
N ALA A 152 -10.11 37.08 -28.67
CA ALA A 152 -9.11 37.12 -29.75
C ALA A 152 -9.15 38.43 -30.57
N GLN A 153 -10.21 39.25 -30.48
CA GLN A 153 -10.31 40.52 -31.22
C GLN A 153 -9.91 41.77 -30.42
N ARG A 154 -9.68 41.66 -29.10
CA ARG A 154 -9.31 42.83 -28.26
C ARG A 154 -7.81 42.92 -27.92
N ALA A 155 -7.01 41.91 -28.28
CA ALA A 155 -5.59 41.83 -27.92
C ALA A 155 -4.63 42.55 -28.89
N SER A 156 -5.10 43.52 -29.71
CA SER A 156 -4.24 44.30 -30.61
C SER A 156 -4.11 45.79 -30.25
N ALA A 157 -4.51 46.22 -29.05
CA ALA A 157 -4.29 47.60 -28.60
C ALA A 157 -3.95 47.65 -27.11
N GLY A 158 -2.67 47.89 -26.79
CA GLY A 158 -2.29 48.34 -25.45
C GLY A 158 -1.06 47.65 -24.87
N VAL A 159 0.09 47.86 -25.50
CA VAL A 159 1.40 47.58 -24.91
C VAL A 159 1.66 48.55 -23.74
N PHE A 160 2.35 48.06 -22.71
CA PHE A 160 3.05 48.79 -21.64
C PHE A 160 2.24 49.36 -20.46
N ARG A 161 2.29 48.65 -19.34
CA ARG A 161 2.70 49.19 -18.02
C ARG A 161 2.64 48.07 -16.99
N TRP A 162 3.79 47.59 -16.49
CA TRP A 162 4.05 47.04 -15.14
C TRP A 162 5.51 46.52 -15.11
N ARG A 163 6.47 47.44 -15.30
CA ARG A 163 7.88 47.25 -14.89
C ARG A 163 8.20 48.30 -13.83
N ARG A 164 7.87 47.97 -12.58
CA ARG A 164 8.34 48.56 -11.31
C ARG A 164 7.47 47.87 -10.26
N ILE A 165 7.96 46.85 -9.59
CA ILE A 165 8.62 47.00 -8.29
C ILE A 165 9.54 45.78 -8.11
N PHE A 166 10.86 45.99 -8.19
CA PHE A 166 11.89 45.20 -7.48
C PHE A 166 13.24 45.91 -7.65
N ARG A 167 13.65 46.70 -6.65
CA ARG A 167 15.05 46.93 -6.26
C ARG A 167 15.20 47.82 -5.02
N GLY A 168 16.10 47.39 -4.13
CA GLY A 168 16.78 48.19 -3.10
C GLY A 168 16.29 47.87 -1.69
N ARG A 169 16.99 47.09 -0.86
CA ARG A 169 18.34 47.25 -0.24
C ARG A 169 18.21 47.88 1.14
#